data_AF-A0A455SHF8-F1
#
_entry.id   AF-A0A455SHF8-F1
#
_cell.length_a   1.000
_cell.length_b   1.000
_cell.length_c   1.000
_cell.angle_alpha   90.00
_cell.angle_beta   90.00
_cell.angle_gamma   90.00
#
_symmetry.space_group_name_H-M   'P 1'
#
loop_
_entity.id
_entity.type
_entity.pdbx_description
1 polymer ?
#
loop_
_entity_poly.entity_id
_entity_poly.type
_entity_poly.pdbx_seq_one_letter_code
_entity_poly.pdbx_strand_id
1 'polypeptide(L)' 'MDYTIKAGNRTLYSGSDPQEARCVFLEAANDPAYFECRIQLLKGDQLLGEFLERIGYRQQDKEMLRSIEKGGER' A
#
# COMPACT_ATOMS: atom_id res chain seq x y z
N MET A 1 21.83 -2.63 -6.20
CA MET A 1 21.02 -1.66 -5.43
C MET A 1 19.63 -2.21 -5.34
N ASP A 2 19.19 -2.53 -4.14
CA ASP A 2 17.91 -3.14 -3.85
C ASP A 2 16.78 -2.12 -3.88
N TYR A 3 15.58 -2.60 -4.18
CA TYR A 3 14.33 -1.87 -4.07
C TYR A 3 13.78 -2.01 -2.66
N THR A 4 13.15 -0.96 -2.16
CA THR A 4 12.43 -0.99 -0.88
C THR A 4 11.06 -0.32 -1.05
N ILE A 5 10.01 -1.01 -0.61
CA ILE A 5 8.66 -0.46 -0.53
C ILE A 5 8.36 -0.15 0.92
N LYS A 6 8.03 1.10 1.23
CA LYS A 6 7.62 1.54 2.57
C LYS A 6 6.19 2.03 2.54
N ALA A 7 5.40 1.70 3.56
CA ALA A 7 4.12 2.33 3.87
C ALA A 7 4.25 2.97 5.26
N GLY A 8 4.46 4.29 5.28
CA GLY A 8 4.86 5.00 6.50
C GLY A 8 6.14 4.40 7.11
N ASN A 9 6.05 3.94 8.35
CA ASN A 9 7.18 3.33 9.08
C ASN A 9 7.35 1.83 8.82
N ARG A 10 6.44 1.20 8.07
CA ARG A 10 6.49 -0.24 7.77
C ARG A 10 7.17 -0.49 6.43
N THR A 11 8.10 -1.43 6.41
CA THR A 11 8.66 -1.97 5.16
C THR A 11 7.76 -3.12 4.68
N LEU A 12 7.23 -3.01 3.46
CA LEU A 12 6.40 -4.03 2.84
C LEU A 12 7.21 -4.99 1.98
N TYR A 13 8.31 -4.50 1.40
CA TYR A 13 9.20 -5.30 0.57
C TYR A 13 10.62 -4.72 0.59
N SER A 14 11.62 -5.61 0.56
CA SER A 14 13.02 -5.29 0.34
C SER A 14 13.65 -6.40 -0.49
N GLY A 15 14.16 -6.06 -1.68
CA GLY A 15 14.74 -7.05 -2.57
C GLY A 15 15.23 -6.46 -3.89
N SER A 16 15.94 -7.27 -4.67
CA SER A 16 16.56 -6.83 -5.92
C SER A 16 15.65 -6.97 -7.15
N ASP A 17 14.54 -7.72 -7.05
CA ASP A 17 13.66 -7.93 -8.20
C ASP A 17 12.73 -6.71 -8.44
N PRO A 18 12.81 -6.07 -9.63
CA PRO A 18 12.01 -4.89 -9.94
C PRO A 18 10.54 -5.21 -10.21
N GLN A 19 10.20 -6.41 -10.67
CA GLN A 19 8.82 -6.79 -11.00
C GLN A 19 8.03 -7.05 -9.72
N GLU A 20 8.64 -7.75 -8.77
CA GLU A 20 8.10 -7.98 -7.43
C GLU A 20 7.98 -6.67 -6.66
N ALA A 21 9.00 -5.81 -6.68
CA ALA A 21 8.93 -4.48 -6.09
C ALA A 21 7.76 -3.66 -6.65
N ARG A 22 7.57 -3.68 -7.98
CA ARG A 22 6.46 -3.01 -8.65
C ARG A 22 5.11 -3.61 -8.26
N CYS A 23 5.01 -4.94 -8.14
CA CYS A 23 3.79 -5.62 -7.74
C CYS A 23 3.37 -5.17 -6.33
N VAL A 24 4.27 -5.29 -5.35
CA VAL A 24 4.00 -4.89 -3.97
C VAL A 24 3.65 -3.40 -3.87
N PHE A 25 4.33 -2.54 -4.62
CA PHE A 25 4.04 -1.11 -4.65
C PHE A 25 2.61 -0.80 -5.13
N LEU A 26 2.15 -1.48 -6.19
CA LEU A 26 0.81 -1.31 -6.74
C LEU A 26 -0.26 -1.98 -5.88
N GLU A 27 0.03 -3.15 -5.29
CA GLU A 27 -0.88 -3.83 -4.36
C GLU A 27 -1.11 -2.97 -3.12
N ALA A 28 -0.04 -2.44 -2.51
CA ALA A 28 -0.15 -1.55 -1.36
C ALA A 28 -0.99 -0.30 -1.66
N ALA A 29 -0.90 0.24 -2.88
CA ALA A 29 -1.68 1.40 -3.31
C ALA A 29 -3.18 1.11 -3.50
N ASN A 30 -3.56 -0.17 -3.62
CA ASN A 30 -4.95 -0.60 -3.75
C ASN A 30 -5.53 -1.20 -2.46
N ASP A 31 -4.68 -1.55 -1.50
CA ASP A 31 -5.10 -2.09 -0.20
C ASP A 31 -5.54 -0.96 0.75
N PRO A 32 -6.82 -0.96 1.20
CA PRO A 32 -7.34 0.04 2.14
C PRO A 32 -6.56 0.14 3.45
N ALA A 33 -5.84 -0.92 3.86
CA ALA A 33 -5.00 -0.91 5.05
C ALA A 33 -3.86 0.12 4.99
N TYR A 34 -3.46 0.56 3.79
CA TYR A 34 -2.39 1.54 3.59
C TYR A 34 -2.87 2.89 3.05
N PHE A 35 -4.19 3.13 2.93
CA PHE A 35 -4.70 4.40 2.41
C PHE A 35 -4.39 5.60 3.32
N GLU A 36 -4.19 5.36 4.61
CA GLU A 36 -3.72 6.36 5.58
C GLU A 36 -2.19 6.48 5.64
N CYS A 37 -1.46 5.76 4.78
CA CYS A 37 -0.01 5.78 4.73
C CYS A 37 0.49 6.44 3.44
N ARG A 38 1.61 7.16 3.55
CA ARG A 38 2.44 7.47 2.38
C ARG A 38 3.19 6.21 1.97
N ILE A 39 3.00 5.76 0.73
CA ILE A 39 3.66 4.58 0.17
C ILE A 39 4.81 5.04 -0.73
N GLN A 40 6.01 4.55 -0.50
CA GLN A 40 7.22 4.97 -1.22
C GLN A 40 7.90 3.78 -1.87
N LEU A 41 8.29 3.92 -3.13
CA LEU A 41 9.18 3.03 -3.87
C LEU A 41 10.58 3.65 -3.91
N LEU A 42 11.53 2.98 -3.27
CA LEU A 42 12.92 3.40 -3.19
C LEU A 42 13.82 2.42 -3.95
N LYS A 43 14.95 2.92 -4.48
CA LYS A 43 16.08 2.10 -4.96
C LYS A 43 17.35 2.61 -4.27
N GLY A 44 17.81 1.87 -3.26
CA GLY A 44 18.69 2.45 -2.23
C GLY A 44 18.00 3.63 -1.54
N ASP A 45 18.67 4.78 -1.45
CA ASP A 45 18.11 6.02 -0.89
C ASP A 45 17.34 6.88 -1.92
N GLN A 46 17.32 6.46 -3.19
CA GLN A 46 16.64 7.22 -4.24
C GLN A 46 15.14 6.92 -4.26
N LEU A 47 14.30 7.96 -4.11
CA LEU A 47 12.86 7.87 -4.33
C LEU A 47 12.56 7.78 -5.84
N LEU A 48 11.93 6.68 -6.25
CA LEU A 48 11.51 6.47 -7.63
C LEU A 48 10.03 6.78 -7.86
N GLY A 49 9.20 6.64 -6.82
CA GLY A 49 7.78 6.92 -6.90
C GLY A 49 7.09 6.88 -5.55
N GLU A 50 5.93 7.50 -5.46
CA GLU A 50 5.13 7.48 -4.24
C GLU A 50 3.64 7.62 -4.49
N PHE A 51 2.88 7.04 -3.56
CA PHE A 51 1.46 7.33 -3.37
C PHE A 51 1.31 8.10 -2.06
N LEU A 52 0.63 9.25 -2.14
CA LEU A 52 0.30 10.04 -0.96
C LEU A 52 -0.87 9.41 -0.21
N GLU A 53 -0.96 9.77 1.06
CA GLU A 53 -2.08 9.45 1.92
C GLU A 53 -3.40 9.90 1.27
N ARG A 54 -4.39 9.02 1.25
CA ARG A 54 -5.74 9.31 0.76
C ARG A 54 -6.57 9.90 1.90
N ILE A 55 -6.24 11.14 2.26
CA ILE A 55 -6.91 11.90 3.31
C ILE A 55 -8.35 12.18 2.87
N GLY A 56 -9.30 11.35 3.31
CA GLY A 56 -10.69 11.41 2.86
C GLY A 56 -11.38 10.05 2.70
N TYR A 57 -10.65 8.93 2.82
CA TYR A 57 -11.26 7.61 3.00
C TYR A 57 -11.96 7.57 4.36
N ARG A 58 -13.23 8.00 4.38
CA ARG A 58 -14.00 8.22 5.61
C ARG A 58 -14.19 6.88 6.32
N GLN A 59 -14.28 6.91 7.65
CA GLN A 59 -14.61 5.73 8.45
C GLN A 59 -15.89 5.00 7.95
N GLN A 60 -16.81 5.73 7.29
CA GLN A 60 -17.99 5.16 6.64
C GLN A 60 -17.67 4.17 5.51
N ASP A 61 -16.61 4.39 4.71
CA ASP A 61 -16.16 3.44 3.68
C ASP A 61 -15.55 2.18 4.32
N LYS A 62 -14.84 2.31 5.45
CA LYS A 62 -14.30 1.18 6.22
C LYS A 62 -15.42 0.31 6.84
N GLU A 63 -16.51 0.92 7.34
CA GLU A 63 -17.67 0.18 7.86
C GLU A 63 -18.50 -0.49 6.75
N MET A 64 -18.65 0.17 5.60
CA MET A 64 -19.35 -0.38 4.44
C MET A 64 -18.62 -1.60 3.88
N LEU A 65 -17.29 -1.56 3.70
CA LEU A 65 -16.51 -2.71 3.23
C LEU A 65 -16.58 -3.92 4.16
N ARG A 66 -16.46 -3.72 5.47
CA ARG A 66 -16.62 -4.78 6.48
C ARG A 66 -18.01 -5.43 6.46
N SER A 67 -19.03 -4.67 6.05
CA SER A 67 -20.41 -5.17 5.94
C SER A 67 -20.62 -6.01 4.67
N ILE A 68 -19.90 -5.71 3.59
CA ILE A 68 -19.94 -6.47 2.34
C ILE A 68 -19.22 -7.82 2.51
N GLU A 69 -18.08 -7.85 3.21
CA GLU A 69 -17.36 -9.11 3.50
C GLU A 69 -18.17 -10.08 4.38
N LYS A 70 -18.98 -9.57 5.31
CA LYS A 70 -19.88 -10.39 6.15
C LYS A 70 -21.18 -10.83 5.47
N GLY A 71 -21.49 -10.30 4.29
CA GLY A 71 -22.72 -10.64 3.54
C GLY A 71 -22.57 -11.80 2.56
N GLY A 72 -21.35 -12.31 2.34
CA GLY A 72 -21.03 -13.35 1.37
C GLY A 72 -21.03 -14.78 1.89
N GLU A 73 -21.34 -15.01 3.17
CA GLU A 73 -21.55 -16.34 3.76
C GLU A 73 -23.05 -16.60 3.95
N ARG A 74 -23.77 -16.90 2.86
CA ARG A 74 -25.09 -17.53 2.91
C ARG A 74 -25.36 -18.39 1.69
#